data_AF-A0A1A6HLE7-F1
#
_entry.id   AF-A0A1A6HLE7-F1
#
_cell.length_a   1.000
_cell.length_b   1.000
_cell.length_c   1.000
_cell.angle_alpha   90.00
_cell.angle_beta   90.00
_cell.angle_gamma   90.00
#
_symmetry.space_group_name_H-M   'P 1'
#
loop_
_entity.id
_entity.type
_entity.pdbx_description
1 polymer ?
#
loop_
_entity_poly.entity_id
_entity_poly.type
_entity_poly.pdbx_seq_one_letter_code
_entity_poly.pdbx_strand_id
1 'polypeptide(L)'
;DHYDWGLRAIKSVLVVAGSLKRGDPDRPEDQVLMRSLRDFNIPKIVTDDMPVFMGLIGDLFPALDVPRRRDLNFEAVVRKAILDLKLQAEDNFVLK
;
A
#
# COMPACT_ATOMS: atom_id res chain seq x y z
N ASP A 1 8.82 4.78 20.80
CA ASP A 1 8.66 3.65 19.87
C ASP A 1 7.23 3.47 19.43
N HIS A 2 6.99 3.54 18.12
CA HIS A 2 5.67 3.40 17.51
C HIS A 2 5.62 2.32 16.41
N TYR A 3 6.75 1.68 16.10
CA TYR A 3 6.83 0.61 15.11
C TYR A 3 6.58 -0.76 15.76
N ASP A 4 5.60 -1.51 15.24
CA ASP A 4 5.31 -2.89 15.65
C ASP A 4 5.87 -3.88 14.63
N TRP A 5 6.97 -4.54 15.01
CA TRP A 5 7.65 -5.59 14.24
C TRP A 5 7.29 -7.00 14.71
N GLY A 6 6.26 -7.15 15.56
CA GLY A 6 5.87 -8.44 16.10
C GLY A 6 5.36 -9.42 15.04
N LEU A 7 5.44 -10.73 15.35
CA LEU A 7 4.98 -11.82 14.46
C LEU A 7 3.52 -11.68 14.00
N ARG A 8 2.68 -10.99 14.78
CA ARG A 8 1.30 -10.68 14.41
C ARG A 8 1.21 -9.76 13.19
N ALA A 9 2.10 -8.76 13.09
CA ALA A 9 2.16 -7.87 11.93
C ALA A 9 2.57 -8.66 10.67
N ILE A 10 3.54 -9.57 10.80
CA ILE A 10 4.01 -10.43 9.70
C ILE A 10 2.88 -11.35 9.20
N LYS A 11 2.12 -11.98 10.11
CA LYS A 11 0.97 -12.80 9.74
C LYS A 11 -0.06 -12.03 8.90
N SER A 12 -0.35 -10.79 9.28
CA SER A 12 -1.30 -9.94 8.55
C SER A 12 -0.84 -9.65 7.12
N VAL A 13 0.45 -9.35 6.91
CA VAL A 13 1.03 -9.17 5.57
C VAL A 13 0.83 -10.42 4.71
N LEU A 14 1.11 -11.61 5.26
CA LEU A 14 0.97 -12.88 4.53
C LEU A 14 -0.49 -13.19 4.16
N VAL A 15 -1.45 -12.87 5.03
CA VAL A 15 -2.89 -13.05 4.73
C VAL A 15 -3.32 -12.16 3.56
N VAL A 16 -2.86 -10.90 3.53
CA VAL A 16 -3.12 -9.96 2.43
C VAL A 16 -2.47 -10.45 1.13
N ALA A 17 -1.20 -10.86 1.18
CA ALA A 17 -0.48 -11.43 0.05
C ALA A 17 -1.19 -12.65 -0.55
N GLY A 18 -1.62 -13.58 0.31
CA GLY A 18 -2.38 -14.76 -0.13
C GLY A 18 -3.70 -14.39 -0.80
N SER A 19 -4.37 -13.33 -0.33
CA SER A 19 -5.62 -12.85 -0.94
C SER A 19 -5.37 -12.20 -2.31
N LEU A 20 -4.29 -11.45 -2.46
CA LEU A 20 -3.86 -10.88 -3.74
C LEU A 20 -3.49 -11.97 -4.75
N LYS A 21 -2.71 -12.97 -4.36
CA LYS A 21 -2.32 -14.09 -5.23
C LYS A 21 -3.52 -14.91 -5.70
N ARG A 22 -4.53 -15.14 -4.84
CA ARG A 22 -5.77 -15.83 -5.25
C ARG A 22 -6.62 -15.00 -6.21
N GLY A 23 -6.57 -13.67 -6.11
CA GLY A 23 -7.28 -12.77 -7.03
C GLY A 23 -6.57 -12.56 -8.37
N ASP A 24 -5.26 -12.83 -8.43
CA ASP A 24 -4.43 -12.75 -9.64
C ASP A 24 -3.39 -13.89 -9.64
N PRO A 25 -3.81 -15.13 -9.98
CA PRO A 25 -2.97 -16.33 -9.85
C PRO A 25 -1.72 -16.31 -10.71
N ASP A 26 -1.73 -15.60 -11.84
CA ASP A 26 -0.61 -15.53 -12.77
C ASP A 26 0.43 -14.48 -12.37
N ARG A 27 0.09 -13.61 -11.41
CA ARG A 27 1.04 -12.59 -10.93
C ARG A 27 2.24 -13.23 -10.24
N PRO A 28 3.47 -12.82 -10.58
CA PRO A 28 4.68 -13.26 -9.87
C PRO A 28 4.60 -13.06 -8.36
N GLU A 29 5.04 -14.05 -7.58
CA GLU A 29 4.90 -14.04 -6.12
C GLU A 29 5.74 -12.95 -5.44
N ASP A 30 6.91 -12.64 -6.01
CA ASP A 30 7.77 -11.53 -5.60
C ASP A 30 7.06 -10.17 -5.69
N GLN A 31 6.32 -9.92 -6.77
CA GLN A 31 5.49 -8.72 -6.93
C GLN A 31 4.36 -8.67 -5.91
N VAL A 32 3.72 -9.82 -5.64
CA VAL A 32 2.66 -9.91 -4.64
C VAL A 32 3.19 -9.64 -3.24
N LEU A 33 4.33 -10.22 -2.89
CA LEU A 33 4.96 -10.06 -1.59
C LEU A 33 5.45 -8.63 -1.37
N MET A 34 6.16 -8.06 -2.36
CA MET A 34 6.63 -6.68 -2.34
C MET A 34 5.47 -5.70 -2.14
N ARG A 35 4.42 -5.81 -2.97
CA ARG A 35 3.24 -4.93 -2.86
C ARG A 35 2.58 -5.05 -1.49
N SER A 36 2.40 -6.28 -1.00
CA SER A 36 1.74 -6.52 0.29
C SER A 36 2.54 -5.94 1.45
N LEU A 37 3.87 -6.12 1.43
CA LEU A 37 4.76 -5.59 2.45
C LEU A 37 4.79 -4.06 2.41
N ARG A 38 4.91 -3.46 1.22
CA ARG A 38 4.95 -2.01 1.05
C ARG A 38 3.64 -1.36 1.48
N ASP A 39 2.52 -1.77 0.88
CA ASP A 39 1.22 -1.11 1.08
C ASP A 39 0.72 -1.28 2.53
N PHE A 40 1.05 -2.39 3.21
CA PHE A 40 0.70 -2.60 4.63
C PHE A 40 1.51 -1.73 5.60
N ASN A 41 2.74 -1.35 5.24
CA ASN A 41 3.63 -0.58 6.10
C ASN A 41 3.58 0.92 5.83
N ILE A 42 3.35 1.38 4.58
CA ILE A 42 3.20 2.81 4.24
C ILE A 42 2.39 3.63 5.26
N PRO A 43 1.16 3.23 5.68
CA PRO A 43 0.37 4.05 6.60
C PRO A 43 0.94 4.13 8.03
N LYS A 44 1.94 3.30 8.36
CA LYS A 44 2.59 3.24 9.67
C LYS A 44 3.93 3.97 9.70
N ILE A 45 4.51 4.26 8.55
CA ILE A 45 5.79 4.95 8.41
C ILE A 45 5.56 6.46 8.47
N VAL A 46 6.32 7.14 9.33
CA VAL A 46 6.30 8.61 9.37
C VAL A 46 6.90 9.19 8.11
N THR A 47 6.48 10.40 7.74
CA THR A 47 6.90 11.05 6.48
C THR A 47 8.42 11.16 6.35
N ASP A 48 9.11 11.47 7.45
CA ASP A 48 10.57 11.64 7.49
C ASP A 48 11.33 10.32 7.19
N ASP A 49 10.74 9.18 7.57
CA ASP A 49 11.34 7.84 7.39
C ASP A 49 10.95 7.20 6.05
N MET A 50 10.03 7.81 5.30
CA MET A 50 9.53 7.28 4.03
C MET A 50 10.65 7.01 2.99
N PRO A 51 11.63 7.91 2.78
CA PRO A 51 12.72 7.66 1.83
C PRO A 51 13.58 6.45 2.23
N VAL A 52 13.85 6.29 3.52
CA VAL A 52 14.63 5.17 4.05
C VAL A 52 13.86 3.86 3.87
N PHE A 53 12.56 3.85 4.20
CA PHE A 53 11.70 2.69 4.01
C PHE A 53 11.65 2.25 2.54
N MET A 54 11.46 3.19 1.61
CA MET A 54 11.42 2.88 0.18
C MET A 54 12.79 2.41 -0.35
N GLY A 55 13.90 2.93 0.19
CA GLY A 55 15.24 2.42 -0.08
C GLY A 55 15.39 0.95 0.32
N LEU A 56 14.97 0.59 1.54
CA LEU A 56 15.00 -0.80 2.02
C LEU A 56 14.13 -1.74 1.16
N ILE A 57 12.96 -1.27 0.71
CA ILE A 57 12.14 -2.05 -0.22
C ILE A 57 12.87 -2.28 -1.55
N GLY A 58 13.55 -1.25 -2.08
CA GLY A 58 14.35 -1.36 -3.30
C GLY A 58 15.52 -2.34 -3.18
N ASP A 59 16.18 -2.38 -2.02
CA ASP A 59 17.27 -3.32 -1.74
C ASP A 59 16.78 -4.78 -1.64
N LEU A 60 15.58 -5.00 -1.06
CA LEU A 60 14.98 -6.32 -0.91
C LEU A 60 14.33 -6.86 -2.20
N PHE A 61 13.80 -5.96 -3.04
CA PHE A 61 13.09 -6.29 -4.27
C PHE A 61 13.68 -5.52 -5.45
N PRO A 62 14.93 -5.82 -5.84
CA PRO A 62 15.61 -5.07 -6.90
C PRO A 62 14.87 -5.19 -8.23
N ALA A 63 14.80 -4.08 -8.96
CA ALA A 63 14.18 -3.96 -10.29
C ALA A 63 12.66 -4.26 -10.36
N LEU A 64 11.97 -4.33 -9.23
CA LEU A 64 10.52 -4.50 -9.18
C LEU A 64 9.83 -3.16 -8.95
N ASP A 65 9.31 -2.53 -10.01
CA ASP A 65 8.39 -1.41 -9.90
C ASP A 65 6.93 -1.91 -10.00
N VAL A 66 6.32 -2.13 -8.83
CA VAL A 66 4.94 -2.62 -8.74
C VAL A 66 4.04 -1.44 -8.35
N PRO A 67 3.17 -0.93 -9.24
CA PRO A 67 2.31 0.20 -8.90
C PRO A 67 1.36 -0.13 -7.73
N ARG A 68 0.82 0.88 -7.05
CA ARG A 68 -0.22 0.68 -6.03
C ARG A 68 -1.49 0.12 -6.68
N ARG A 69 -2.25 -0.72 -5.97
CA ARG A 69 -3.61 -1.09 -6.39
C ARG A 69 -4.53 0.13 -6.28
N ARG A 70 -5.20 0.48 -7.37
CA ARG A 70 -6.19 1.55 -7.41
C ARG A 70 -7.55 0.99 -7.79
N ASP A 71 -8.59 1.57 -7.18
CA ASP A 71 -9.98 1.36 -7.58
C ASP A 71 -10.50 2.72 -8.07
N LEU A 72 -10.46 2.92 -9.39
CA LEU A 72 -10.78 4.21 -10.01
C LEU A 72 -12.25 4.59 -9.81
N ASN A 73 -13.15 3.60 -9.72
CA ASN A 73 -14.56 3.85 -9.47
C ASN A 73 -14.75 4.34 -8.04
N PHE A 74 -14.10 3.69 -7.08
CA PHE A 74 -14.11 4.12 -5.69
C PHE A 74 -13.53 5.53 -5.52
N GLU A 75 -12.37 5.80 -6.12
CA GLU A 75 -11.74 7.12 -6.08
C GLU A 75 -12.64 8.22 -6.68
N ALA A 76 -13.36 7.92 -7.77
CA ALA A 76 -14.32 8.86 -8.36
C ALA A 76 -15.49 9.19 -7.43
N VAL A 77 -16.03 8.18 -6.74
CA VAL A 77 -17.11 8.36 -5.74
C VAL A 77 -16.63 9.18 -4.55
N VAL A 78 -15.42 8.91 -4.05
CA VAL A 78 -14.79 9.68 -2.97
C VAL A 78 -14.64 11.15 -3.37
N ARG A 79 -14.11 11.44 -4.56
CA ARG A 79 -13.98 12.82 -5.07
C ARG A 79 -15.32 13.54 -5.14
N LYS A 80 -16.37 12.87 -5.64
CA LYS A 80 -17.71 13.44 -5.70
C LYS A 80 -18.21 13.80 -4.29
N ALA A 81 -18.09 12.90 -3.33
CA ALA A 81 -18.53 13.13 -1.96
C ALA A 81 -17.79 14.31 -1.30
N ILE A 82 -16.50 14.48 -1.56
CA ILE A 82 -15.71 15.62 -1.05
C ILE A 82 -16.23 16.95 -1.61
N LEU A 83 -16.52 17.00 -2.91
CA LEU A 83 -17.08 18.19 -3.55
C LEU A 83 -18.50 18.51 -3.06
N ASP A 84 -19.33 17.48 -2.84
CA ASP A 84 -20.68 17.63 -2.28
C ASP A 84 -20.63 18.21 -0.85
N LEU A 85 -19.59 17.86 -0.08
CA LEU A 85 -19.28 18.43 1.24
C LEU A 85 -18.60 19.80 1.19
N LYS A 86 -18.38 20.37 -0.01
CA LYS A 86 -17.69 21.65 -0.24
C LYS A 86 -16.26 21.68 0.31
N LEU A 87 -15.58 20.54 0.29
CA LEU A 87 -14.19 20.39 0.69
C LEU A 87 -13.26 20.38 -0.54
N GLN A 88 -11.95 20.52 -0.31
CA GLN A 88 -10.94 20.45 -1.36
C GLN A 88 -10.55 18.98 -1.65
N ALA A 89 -10.74 18.54 -2.89
CA ALA A 89 -10.43 17.19 -3.33
C ALA A 89 -8.95 17.00 -3.68
N GLU A 90 -8.08 17.12 -2.68
CA GLU A 90 -6.65 16.83 -2.82
C GLU A 90 -6.38 15.33 -3.02
N ASP A 91 -5.40 14.99 -3.85
CA ASP A 91 -5.07 13.60 -4.18
C ASP A 91 -4.68 12.78 -2.94
N ASN A 92 -3.93 13.38 -2.01
CA ASN A 92 -3.58 12.74 -0.75
C ASN A 92 -4.79 12.40 0.12
N PHE A 93 -5.86 13.19 0.02
CA PHE A 93 -7.10 12.95 0.76
C PHE A 93 -7.93 11.83 0.13
N VAL A 94 -7.86 11.67 -1.19
CA VAL A 94 -8.50 10.56 -1.91
C VAL A 94 -7.74 9.24 -1.70
N LEU A 95 -6.43 9.31 -1.47
CA LEU A 95 -5.53 8.16 -1.35
C LEU A 95 -5.40 7.60 0.08
N LYS A 96 -5.78 8.35 1.10
CA LYS A 96 -5.78 7.96 2.54
C LYS A 96 -7.13 7.41 2.97
#